data_AF-A0A523MPG9-F1
#
_entry.id   AF-A0A523MPG9-F1
#
_cell.length_a   1.000
_cell.length_b   1.000
_cell.length_c   1.000
_cell.angle_alpha   90.00
_cell.angle_beta   90.00
_cell.angle_gamma   90.00
#
_symmetry.space_group_name_H-M   'P 1'
#
loop_
_entity.id
_entity.type
_entity.pdbx_description
1 polymer ?
#
loop_
_entity_poly.entity_id
_entity_poly.type
_entity_poly.pdbx_seq_one_letter_code
_entity_poly.pdbx_strand_id
1 'polypeptide(L)' 'MSLKAEVEALLPNWESWYPSLFHAAEDLGVIRAYVCSPSSLMLSNRHARVRAEAENAFKEQWGGHE' A
#
# COMPACT_ATOMS: atom_id res chain seq x y z
N MET A 1 15.65 -5.90 -16.61
CA MET A 1 14.63 -6.95 -16.42
C MET A 1 13.26 -6.28 -16.40
N SER A 2 12.22 -6.90 -16.95
CA SER A 2 10.86 -6.33 -16.98
C SER A 2 9.92 -7.09 -16.05
N LEU A 3 8.93 -6.38 -15.50
CA LEU A 3 7.91 -6.98 -14.61
C LEU A 3 7.22 -8.18 -15.27
N LYS A 4 6.89 -8.05 -16.57
CA LYS A 4 6.29 -9.16 -17.34
C LYS A 4 7.18 -10.39 -17.35
N ALA A 5 8.49 -10.22 -17.58
CA ALA A 5 9.41 -11.36 -17.63
C ALA A 5 9.56 -12.07 -16.28
N GLU A 6 9.52 -11.30 -15.19
CA GLU A 6 9.63 -11.83 -13.82
C GLU A 6 8.35 -12.60 -13.42
N VAL A 7 7.18 -12.06 -13.76
CA VAL A 7 5.90 -12.76 -13.58
C VAL A 7 5.81 -14.02 -14.43
N GLU A 8 6.21 -13.96 -15.71
CA GLU A 8 6.17 -15.12 -16.60
C GLU A 8 7.11 -16.26 -16.14
N ALA A 9 8.23 -15.92 -15.49
CA ALA A 9 9.14 -16.89 -14.92
C ALA A 9 8.57 -17.60 -13.69
N LEU A 10 7.75 -16.90 -12.89
CA LEU A 10 7.11 -17.44 -11.69
C LEU A 10 5.80 -18.18 -12.00
N LEU A 11 4.98 -17.61 -12.88
CA LEU A 11 3.68 -18.15 -13.28
C LEU A 11 3.51 -18.06 -14.81
N PRO A 12 3.93 -19.10 -15.53
CA PRO A 12 3.72 -19.18 -16.98
C PRO A 12 2.23 -19.19 -17.32
N ASN A 13 1.83 -18.49 -18.38
CA ASN A 13 0.42 -18.36 -18.80
C ASN A 13 -0.51 -17.73 -17.74
N TRP A 14 0.01 -16.81 -16.91
CA TRP A 14 -0.77 -16.07 -15.91
C TRP A 14 -2.00 -15.34 -16.49
N GLU A 15 -1.97 -14.99 -17.78
CA GLU A 15 -3.07 -14.34 -18.52
C GLU A 15 -4.38 -15.14 -18.49
N SER A 16 -4.32 -16.46 -18.25
CA SER A 16 -5.51 -17.32 -18.10
C SER A 16 -6.18 -17.25 -16.72
N TRP A 17 -5.44 -16.77 -15.71
CA TRP A 17 -5.89 -16.72 -14.31
C TRP A 17 -6.17 -15.29 -13.84
N TYR A 18 -5.47 -14.30 -14.39
CA TYR A 18 -5.57 -12.91 -13.94
C TYR A 18 -5.98 -11.96 -15.06
N PRO A 19 -6.84 -10.96 -14.75
CA PRO A 19 -7.32 -9.99 -15.73
C PRO A 19 -6.26 -8.96 -16.15
N SER A 20 -5.18 -8.81 -15.37
CA SER A 20 -4.04 -7.95 -15.74
C SER A 20 -2.73 -8.41 -15.12
N LEU A 21 -1.61 -8.01 -15.73
CA LEU A 21 -0.26 -8.30 -15.24
C LEU A 21 -0.06 -7.80 -13.81
N PHE A 22 -0.67 -6.67 -13.46
CA PHE A 22 -0.53 -6.07 -12.14
C PHE A 22 -1.21 -6.88 -11.05
N HIS A 23 -2.36 -7.50 -11.32
CA HIS A 23 -3.01 -8.39 -10.35
C HIS A 23 -2.14 -9.63 -10.10
N ALA A 24 -1.62 -10.26 -11.16
CA ALA A 24 -0.71 -11.40 -11.02
C ALA A 24 0.56 -11.02 -10.25
N ALA A 25 1.13 -9.85 -10.55
CA ALA A 25 2.34 -9.38 -9.91
C ALA A 25 2.14 -8.92 -8.45
N GLU A 26 0.94 -8.46 -8.08
CA GLU A 26 0.55 -8.16 -6.70
C GLU A 26 0.44 -9.45 -5.88
N ASP A 27 -0.31 -10.45 -6.37
CA ASP A 27 -0.51 -11.74 -5.69
C ASP A 27 0.79 -12.53 -5.57
N LEU A 28 1.66 -12.49 -6.59
CA LEU A 28 3.00 -13.09 -6.54
C LEU A 28 3.98 -12.30 -5.66
N GLY A 29 3.59 -11.13 -5.15
CA GLY A 29 4.44 -10.27 -4.32
C GLY A 29 5.63 -9.65 -5.05
N VAL A 30 5.61 -9.66 -6.40
CA VAL A 30 6.65 -9.05 -7.26
C VAL A 30 6.58 -7.53 -7.17
N ILE A 31 5.38 -6.98 -7.07
CA ILE A 31 5.16 -5.56 -6.75
C ILE A 31 4.52 -5.43 -5.37
N ARG A 32 5.17 -4.65 -4.51
CA ARG A 32 4.65 -4.26 -3.19
C ARG A 32 3.97 -2.88 -3.24
N ALA A 33 3.36 -2.57 -4.37
CA ALA A 33 2.79 -1.25 -4.61
C ALA A 33 1.36 -1.19 -4.06
N TYR A 34 1.19 -0.55 -2.91
CA TYR A 34 -0.14 -0.29 -2.37
C TYR A 34 -0.81 0.82 -3.20
N VAL A 35 -1.94 0.51 -3.84
CA VAL A 35 -2.81 1.53 -4.45
C VAL A 35 -3.50 2.28 -3.31
N CYS A 36 -2.95 3.43 -2.94
CA CYS A 36 -3.61 4.29 -1.97
C CYS A 36 -4.89 4.88 -2.58
N SER A 37 -5.96 4.96 -1.79
CA SER A 37 -7.20 5.60 -2.22
C SER A 37 -6.92 7.05 -2.67
N PRO A 38 -7.66 7.60 -3.64
CA PRO A 38 -7.45 8.99 -4.08
C PRO A 38 -7.52 9.99 -2.93
N SER A 39 -8.34 9.71 -1.92
CA SER A 39 -8.44 10.53 -0.70
C SER A 39 -7.13 10.54 0.11
N SER A 40 -6.31 9.49 0.04
CA SER A 40 -4.99 9.44 0.68
C SER A 40 -3.92 10.27 -0.03
N LEU A 41 -4.18 10.75 -1.25
CA LEU A 41 -3.33 11.72 -1.94
C LEU A 41 -3.66 13.16 -1.54
N MET A 42 -4.84 13.42 -0.96
CA MET A 42 -5.18 14.76 -0.48
C MET A 42 -4.26 15.15 0.68
N LEU A 43 -3.54 16.26 0.49
CA LEU A 43 -2.59 16.78 1.47
C LEU A 43 -3.26 17.03 2.83
N SER A 44 -4.51 17.51 2.83
CA SER A 44 -5.32 17.69 4.04
C SER A 44 -5.47 16.41 4.85
N ASN A 45 -5.78 15.29 4.21
CA ASN A 45 -5.95 13.99 4.87
C ASN A 45 -4.62 13.45 5.40
N ARG A 46 -3.52 13.65 4.66
CA ARG A 46 -2.17 13.30 5.15
C ARG A 46 -1.79 14.09 6.38
N HIS A 47 -2.03 15.40 6.38
CA HIS A 47 -1.72 16.27 7.51
C HIS A 47 -2.62 15.98 8.71
N ALA A 48 -3.90 15.69 8.48
CA ALA A 48 -4.83 15.31 9.54
C ALA A 48 -4.38 14.03 10.25
N ARG A 49 -3.93 13.02 9.51
CA ARG A 49 -3.42 11.77 10.09
C ARG A 49 -2.17 11.99 10.94
N VAL A 50 -1.18 12.72 10.42
CA VAL A 50 0.06 13.03 11.15
C VAL A 50 -0.24 13.84 12.42
N ARG A 51 -1.17 14.79 12.35
CA ARG A 51 -1.60 15.56 13.51
C ARG A 51 -2.28 14.69 14.56
N ALA A 52 -3.18 13.79 14.15
CA ALA A 52 -3.85 12.87 15.06
C ALA A 52 -2.85 11.89 15.73
N GLU A 53 -1.87 11.39 14.97
CA GLU A 53 -0.78 10.56 15.51
C GLU A 53 0.05 11.33 16.55
N ALA A 54 0.39 12.59 16.26
CA ALA A 54 1.11 13.45 17.21
C ALA A 54 0.30 13.77 18.47
N GLU A 55 -1.00 14.05 18.32
CA GLU A 55 -1.91 14.28 19.45
C GLU A 55 -2.08 13.03 20.32
N ASN A 56 -2.16 11.85 19.71
CA ASN A 56 -2.20 10.58 20.45
C ASN A 56 -0.89 10.29 21.15
N ALA A 57 0.25 10.44 20.49
CA ALA A 57 1.57 10.26 21.10
C ALA A 57 1.79 11.24 22.26
N PHE A 58 1.33 12.48 22.13
CA PHE A 58 1.37 13.47 23.20
C PHE A 58 0.51 13.03 24.39
N LYS A 59 -0.70 12.53 24.15
CA LYS A 59 -1.57 11.98 25.21
C LYS A 59 -0.99 10.74 25.86
N GLU A 60 -0.40 9.83 25.11
CA GLU A 60 0.25 8.62 25.66
C GLU A 60 1.45 8.97 26.55
N GLN A 61 2.23 9.98 26.16
CA GLN A 61 3.47 10.32 26.86
C GLN A 61 3.24 11.27 28.04
N TRP A 62 2.23 12.14 27.98
CA TRP A 62 2.03 13.23 28.96
C TRP A 62 0.61 13.33 29.51
N GLY A 63 -0.36 12.66 28.89
CA GLY A 63 -1.72 12.55 29.40
C GLY A 63 -1.77 11.49 30.50
N GLY A 64 -1.50 11.88 31.73
CA GLY A 64 -1.83 11.05 32.89
C GLY A 64 -3.29 10.60 32.78
N HIS A 65 -3.51 9.29 32.89
CA HIS A 65 -4.85 8.72 33.04
C HIS A 65 -5.57 9.48 34.17
N GLU A 66 -6.68 10.17 33.86
CA GLU A 66 -7.69 10.47 34.87
C GLU A 66 -8.24 9.17 35.47
#